data_AF-A0A1Q3R4U3-F1
#
_entry.id   AF-A0A1Q3R4U3-F1
#
_cell.length_a   1.000
_cell.length_b   1.000
_cell.length_c   1.000
_cell.angle_alpha   90.00
_cell.angle_beta   90.00
_cell.angle_gamma   90.00
#
_symmetry.space_group_name_H-M   'P 1'
#
loop_
_entity.id
_entity.type
_entity.pdbx_description
1 polymer ?
#
loop_
_entity_poly.entity_id
_entity_poly.type
_entity_poly.pdbx_seq_one_letter_code
_entity_poly.pdbx_strand_id
1 'polypeptide(L)'
;MALTLLCLLVSLLLPEPVRAQVPQAAQAHKRTLLRAAHAEWGLGAPVAVLAAQVHQESAWRPEAVSRVGARGLAQFMPGTAAWWCERVGLTAIDCQPHNPTWALRALVGYDKYLFDLAPPRYGARDRMWVALRAYNGGLGHWQAEARATGLALPTRPQVDAACGSARRAAPHCAENLGYPRRILIELAPRYASWGPAL
;
A
#
# COMPACT_ATOMS: atom_id res chain seq x y z
N MET A 1 -28.03 -53.45 33.49
CA MET A 1 -26.96 -53.38 32.46
C MET A 1 -27.08 -52.04 31.77
N ALA A 2 -26.05 -51.20 31.92
CA ALA A 2 -26.02 -49.82 31.46
C ALA A 2 -25.96 -49.75 29.92
N LEU A 3 -26.79 -48.91 29.29
CA LEU A 3 -26.67 -48.57 27.88
C LEU A 3 -26.13 -47.14 27.78
N THR A 4 -24.84 -47.05 27.46
CA THR A 4 -24.06 -45.82 27.30
C THR A 4 -24.54 -45.07 26.05
N LEU A 5 -25.02 -43.84 26.22
CA LEU A 5 -25.37 -42.94 25.12
C LEU A 5 -24.07 -42.38 24.52
N LEU A 6 -23.67 -42.90 23.35
CA LEU A 6 -22.50 -42.41 22.61
C LEU A 6 -22.90 -41.14 21.84
N CYS A 7 -22.60 -39.96 22.40
CA CYS A 7 -22.69 -38.69 21.70
C CYS A 7 -21.65 -38.65 20.56
N LEU A 8 -22.07 -38.93 19.33
CA LEU A 8 -21.31 -38.62 18.12
C LEU A 8 -21.35 -37.11 17.88
N LEU A 9 -20.31 -36.41 18.36
CA LEU A 9 -19.97 -35.06 17.92
C LEU A 9 -19.53 -35.12 16.45
N VAL A 10 -20.48 -34.89 15.54
CA VAL A 10 -20.18 -34.61 14.14
C VAL A 10 -19.65 -33.17 14.08
N SER A 11 -18.33 -33.03 14.21
CA SER A 11 -17.63 -31.78 13.93
C SER A 11 -17.79 -31.47 12.45
N LEU A 12 -18.69 -30.55 12.13
CA LEU A 12 -18.83 -29.94 10.81
C LEU A 12 -17.50 -29.25 10.45
N LEU A 13 -16.67 -29.94 9.68
CA LEU A 13 -15.52 -29.36 8.99
C LEU A 13 -16.03 -28.42 7.89
N LEU A 14 -16.37 -27.20 8.27
CA LEU A 14 -16.58 -26.13 7.30
C LEU A 14 -15.25 -25.95 6.54
N PRO A 15 -15.24 -25.96 5.20
CA PRO A 15 -14.02 -25.68 4.45
C PRO A 15 -13.58 -24.24 4.79
N GLU A 16 -12.42 -24.12 5.43
CA GLU A 16 -11.79 -22.83 5.66
C GLU A 16 -11.69 -22.09 4.31
N PRO A 17 -12.14 -20.84 4.23
CA PRO A 17 -12.01 -20.08 3.00
C PRO A 17 -10.54 -20.04 2.62
N VAL A 18 -10.20 -20.59 1.45
CA VAL A 18 -8.84 -20.56 0.90
C VAL A 18 -8.46 -19.10 0.69
N ARG A 19 -7.83 -18.49 1.70
CA ARG A 19 -7.24 -17.16 1.58
C ARG A 19 -6.13 -17.28 0.54
N ALA A 20 -6.31 -16.59 -0.58
CA ALA A 20 -5.28 -16.51 -1.61
C ALA A 20 -3.93 -16.14 -0.96
N GLN A 21 -2.97 -17.05 -1.07
CA GLN A 21 -1.73 -17.01 -0.31
C GLN A 21 -0.82 -15.88 -0.79
N VAL A 22 0.17 -15.52 0.04
CA VAL A 22 1.27 -14.64 -0.37
C VAL A 22 1.99 -15.29 -1.56
N PRO A 23 2.21 -14.60 -2.69
CA PRO A 23 2.93 -15.16 -3.83
C PRO A 23 4.31 -15.66 -3.40
N GLN A 24 4.72 -16.84 -3.87
CA GLN A 24 6.02 -17.43 -3.49
C GLN A 24 7.19 -16.49 -3.83
N ALA A 25 7.10 -15.77 -4.95
CA ALA A 25 8.08 -14.76 -5.38
C ALA A 25 8.33 -13.67 -4.32
N ALA A 26 7.34 -13.37 -3.47
CA ALA A 26 7.49 -12.38 -2.39
C ALA A 26 8.59 -12.77 -1.40
N GLN A 27 8.79 -14.07 -1.14
CA GLN A 27 9.75 -14.54 -0.13
C GLN A 27 11.19 -14.14 -0.45
N ALA A 28 11.57 -14.12 -1.73
CA ALA A 28 12.89 -13.68 -2.18
C ALA A 28 13.19 -12.22 -1.79
N HIS A 29 12.15 -11.40 -1.64
CA HIS A 29 12.24 -9.96 -1.42
C HIS A 29 11.97 -9.55 0.03
N LYS A 30 11.42 -10.45 0.87
CA LYS A 30 11.03 -10.17 2.26
C LYS A 30 12.12 -9.47 3.07
N ARG A 31 13.36 -10.00 3.05
CA ARG A 31 14.49 -9.44 3.82
C ARG A 31 14.89 -8.04 3.36
N THR A 32 14.80 -7.77 2.07
CA THR A 32 15.12 -6.45 1.52
C THR A 32 14.06 -5.43 1.91
N LEU A 33 12.77 -5.81 1.80
CA LEU A 33 11.67 -4.97 2.25
C LEU A 33 11.77 -4.66 3.75
N LEU A 34 12.02 -5.67 4.59
CA LEU A 34 12.18 -5.50 6.04
C LEU A 34 13.29 -4.51 6.41
N ARG A 35 14.46 -4.67 5.79
CA ARG A 35 15.60 -3.77 6.05
C ARG A 35 15.30 -2.33 5.61
N ALA A 36 14.68 -2.14 4.44
CA ALA A 36 14.28 -0.82 3.98
C ALA A 36 13.23 -0.20 4.92
N ALA A 37 12.20 -0.98 5.28
CA ALA A 37 11.14 -0.55 6.18
C ALA A 37 11.69 -0.10 7.54
N HIS A 38 12.55 -0.89 8.18
CA HIS A 38 13.13 -0.52 9.47
C HIS A 38 14.11 0.66 9.39
N ALA A 39 14.82 0.84 8.27
CA ALA A 39 15.70 1.99 8.09
C ALA A 39 14.92 3.31 8.00
N GLU A 40 13.77 3.31 7.33
CA GLU A 40 12.99 4.53 7.07
C GLU A 40 11.91 4.81 8.15
N TRP A 41 11.32 3.76 8.73
CA TRP A 41 10.18 3.86 9.66
C TRP A 41 10.52 3.41 11.08
N GLY A 42 11.70 2.84 11.32
CA GLY A 42 12.07 2.22 12.60
C GLY A 42 11.44 0.84 12.82
N LEU A 43 11.60 0.27 14.02
CA LEU A 43 11.15 -1.09 14.33
C LEU A 43 9.61 -1.27 14.29
N GLY A 44 8.86 -0.17 14.38
CA GLY A 44 7.40 -0.15 14.25
C GLY A 44 6.91 -0.02 12.80
N ALA A 45 7.76 -0.22 11.80
CA ALA A 45 7.41 -0.03 10.39
C ALA A 45 6.16 -0.82 9.97
N PRO A 46 5.26 -0.25 9.15
CA PRO A 46 4.03 -0.90 8.68
C PRO A 46 4.32 -1.95 7.58
N VAL A 47 5.18 -2.94 7.88
CA VAL A 47 5.72 -3.92 6.91
C VAL A 47 4.59 -4.67 6.20
N ALA A 48 3.53 -5.04 6.91
CA ALA A 48 2.42 -5.78 6.29
C ALA A 48 1.70 -4.93 5.23
N VAL A 49 1.60 -3.62 5.43
CA VAL A 49 1.00 -2.68 4.46
C VAL A 49 1.94 -2.46 3.28
N LEU A 50 3.24 -2.23 3.53
CA LEU A 50 4.24 -2.06 2.47
C LEU A 50 4.32 -3.30 1.57
N ALA A 51 4.30 -4.51 2.16
CA ALA A 51 4.28 -5.77 1.41
C ALA A 51 2.98 -5.96 0.62
N ALA A 52 1.84 -5.54 1.19
CA ALA A 52 0.56 -5.54 0.50
C ALA A 52 0.51 -4.57 -0.68
N GLN A 53 1.18 -3.43 -0.57
CA GLN A 53 1.32 -2.48 -1.67
C GLN A 53 2.16 -3.05 -2.81
N VAL A 54 3.32 -3.66 -2.53
CA VAL A 54 4.11 -4.35 -3.57
C VAL A 54 3.30 -5.47 -4.25
N HIS A 55 2.48 -6.19 -3.48
CA HIS A 55 1.54 -7.16 -4.05
C HIS A 55 0.54 -6.49 -4.99
N GLN A 56 -0.07 -5.38 -4.56
CA GLN A 56 -1.04 -4.64 -5.37
C GLN A 56 -0.43 -4.14 -6.68
N GLU A 57 0.81 -3.66 -6.63
CA GLU A 57 1.47 -3.05 -7.78
C GLU A 57 1.89 -4.08 -8.84
N SER A 58 2.56 -5.15 -8.43
CA SER A 58 3.22 -6.05 -9.39
C SER A 58 2.91 -7.53 -9.19
N ALA A 59 2.16 -7.89 -8.14
CA ALA A 59 2.09 -9.25 -7.62
C ALA A 59 3.49 -9.86 -7.40
N TRP A 60 4.45 -9.04 -6.98
CA TRP A 60 5.87 -9.39 -6.80
C TRP A 60 6.62 -9.80 -8.07
N ARG A 61 6.31 -9.18 -9.22
CA ARG A 61 7.03 -9.40 -10.49
C ARG A 61 7.98 -8.24 -10.80
N PRO A 62 9.32 -8.41 -10.71
CA PRO A 62 10.30 -7.35 -11.01
C PRO A 62 10.27 -6.82 -12.45
N GLU A 63 9.82 -7.65 -13.39
CA GLU A 63 9.74 -7.28 -14.81
C GLU A 63 8.39 -6.65 -15.19
N ALA A 64 7.50 -6.41 -14.20
CA ALA A 64 6.18 -5.86 -14.48
C ALA A 64 6.27 -4.48 -15.16
N VAL A 65 5.59 -4.34 -16.29
CA VAL A 65 5.36 -3.05 -16.95
C VAL A 65 3.86 -2.87 -17.16
N SER A 66 3.30 -1.78 -16.66
CA SER A 66 1.88 -1.46 -16.87
C SER A 66 1.65 -0.93 -18.30
N ARG A 67 0.38 -0.92 -18.73
CA ARG A 67 -0.03 -0.34 -20.02
C ARG A 67 0.33 1.14 -20.17
N VAL A 68 0.47 1.84 -19.05
CA VAL A 68 0.84 3.27 -19.01
C VAL A 68 2.32 3.50 -18.69
N GLY A 69 3.13 2.43 -18.63
CA GLY A 69 4.58 2.51 -18.51
C GLY A 69 5.14 2.54 -17.09
N ALA A 70 4.33 2.20 -16.08
CA ALA A 70 4.79 2.00 -14.72
C ALA A 70 5.67 0.72 -14.63
N ARG A 71 6.77 0.75 -13.87
CA ARG A 71 7.81 -0.30 -13.94
C ARG A 71 8.17 -0.91 -12.59
N GLY A 72 8.43 -2.22 -12.62
CA GLY A 72 9.04 -2.96 -11.53
C GLY A 72 8.12 -3.32 -10.38
N LEU A 73 8.72 -3.79 -9.27
CA LEU A 73 7.99 -4.26 -8.10
C LEU A 73 7.00 -3.24 -7.53
N ALA A 74 7.39 -1.96 -7.58
CA ALA A 74 6.67 -0.84 -7.01
C ALA A 74 5.88 -0.02 -8.06
N GLN A 75 5.94 -0.41 -9.34
CA GLN A 75 5.26 0.27 -10.44
C GLN A 75 5.44 1.80 -10.43
N PHE A 76 6.69 2.26 -10.29
CA PHE A 76 6.95 3.69 -10.44
C PHE A 76 6.77 4.10 -11.90
N MET A 77 6.06 5.21 -12.12
CA MET A 77 6.10 5.93 -13.40
C MET A 77 7.50 6.54 -13.60
N PRO A 78 8.04 6.62 -14.84
CA PRO A 78 9.38 7.15 -15.08
C PRO A 78 9.59 8.56 -14.51
N GLY A 79 8.61 9.46 -14.67
CA GLY A 79 8.69 10.82 -14.12
C GLY A 79 8.71 10.85 -12.59
N THR A 80 7.91 10.00 -11.94
CA THR A 80 7.89 9.88 -10.47
C THR A 80 9.20 9.29 -9.95
N ALA A 81 9.77 8.29 -10.63
CA ALA A 81 11.07 7.71 -10.28
C ALA A 81 12.19 8.76 -10.34
N ALA A 82 12.24 9.54 -11.42
CA ALA A 82 13.23 10.61 -11.58
C ALA A 82 13.10 11.68 -10.49
N TRP A 83 11.88 12.17 -10.26
CA TRP A 83 11.60 13.14 -9.20
C TRP A 83 11.97 12.61 -7.81
N TRP A 84 11.64 11.34 -7.51
CA TRP A 84 11.96 10.74 -6.22
C TRP A 84 13.46 10.63 -6.01
N CYS A 85 14.21 10.16 -7.01
CA CYS A 85 15.67 10.10 -6.95
C CYS A 85 16.30 11.46 -6.68
N GLU A 86 15.91 12.49 -7.45
CA GLU A 86 16.41 13.85 -7.25
C GLU A 86 16.16 14.30 -5.81
N ARG A 87 14.95 14.03 -5.30
CA ARG A 87 14.58 14.36 -3.93
C ARG A 87 15.46 13.70 -2.87
N VAL A 88 15.90 12.46 -3.11
CA VAL A 88 16.76 11.72 -2.17
C VAL A 88 18.25 11.82 -2.52
N GLY A 89 18.64 12.72 -3.42
CA GLY A 89 20.04 12.97 -3.79
C GLY A 89 20.68 11.87 -4.64
N LEU A 90 19.88 11.08 -5.36
CA LEU A 90 20.34 10.07 -6.31
C LEU A 90 20.38 10.61 -7.74
N THR A 91 21.30 10.09 -8.54
CA THR A 91 21.38 10.44 -9.97
C THR A 91 20.36 9.64 -10.78
N ALA A 92 20.06 10.10 -12.00
CA ALA A 92 19.16 9.39 -12.91
C ALA A 92 19.63 7.96 -13.25
N ILE A 93 20.94 7.69 -13.23
CA ILE A 93 21.52 6.36 -13.49
C ILE A 93 21.21 5.38 -12.35
N ASP A 94 21.08 5.91 -11.13
CA ASP A 94 20.74 5.12 -9.94
C ASP A 94 19.23 4.84 -9.84
N CYS A 95 18.40 5.54 -10.62
CA CYS A 95 16.96 5.34 -10.70
C CYS A 95 16.61 4.09 -11.52
N GLN A 96 16.53 2.95 -10.84
CA GLN A 96 16.35 1.66 -11.50
C GLN A 96 15.04 0.97 -11.08
N PRO A 97 13.88 1.34 -11.65
CA PRO A 97 12.59 0.72 -11.30
C PRO A 97 12.54 -0.80 -11.39
N HIS A 98 13.27 -1.41 -12.34
CA HIS A 98 13.34 -2.88 -12.47
C HIS A 98 14.26 -3.54 -11.44
N ASN A 99 15.16 -2.78 -10.79
CA ASN A 99 16.02 -3.31 -9.74
C ASN A 99 15.17 -3.49 -8.46
N PRO A 100 14.97 -4.74 -7.96
CA PRO A 100 14.13 -4.98 -6.79
C PRO A 100 14.56 -4.23 -5.54
N THR A 101 15.87 -4.06 -5.33
CA THR A 101 16.39 -3.38 -4.15
C THR A 101 16.09 -1.89 -4.20
N TRP A 102 16.29 -1.27 -5.36
CA TRP A 102 15.94 0.13 -5.56
C TRP A 102 14.43 0.34 -5.42
N ALA A 103 13.62 -0.48 -6.11
CA ALA A 103 12.16 -0.34 -6.12
C ALA A 103 11.56 -0.44 -4.72
N LEU A 104 12.02 -1.39 -3.89
CA LEU A 104 11.52 -1.55 -2.52
C LEU A 104 11.97 -0.40 -1.61
N ARG A 105 13.21 0.07 -1.72
CA ARG A 105 13.68 1.24 -0.96
C ARG A 105 12.92 2.51 -1.35
N ALA A 106 12.72 2.71 -2.65
CA ALA A 106 11.98 3.84 -3.19
C ALA A 106 10.52 3.84 -2.73
N LEU A 107 9.83 2.68 -2.79
CA LEU A 107 8.46 2.55 -2.30
C LEU A 107 8.37 2.92 -0.82
N VAL A 108 9.21 2.30 0.02
CA VAL A 108 9.19 2.52 1.47
C VAL A 108 9.44 3.99 1.83
N GLY A 109 10.45 4.61 1.22
CA GLY A 109 10.77 6.01 1.47
C GLY A 109 9.69 6.95 0.92
N TYR A 110 9.13 6.65 -0.25
CA TYR A 110 8.09 7.48 -0.84
C TYR A 110 6.79 7.43 -0.04
N ASP A 111 6.39 6.25 0.43
CA ASP A 111 5.24 6.11 1.34
C ASP A 111 5.48 6.87 2.65
N LYS A 112 6.70 6.85 3.21
CA LYS A 112 7.03 7.61 4.42
C LYS A 112 6.88 9.10 4.19
N TYR A 113 7.43 9.59 3.08
CA TYR A 113 7.31 10.98 2.67
C TYR A 113 5.84 11.41 2.54
N LEU A 114 5.00 10.60 1.88
CA LEU A 114 3.58 10.91 1.71
C LEU A 114 2.81 10.83 3.03
N PHE A 115 3.13 9.86 3.89
CA PHE A 115 2.56 9.71 5.24
C PHE A 115 2.88 10.89 6.15
N ASP A 116 4.09 11.45 6.04
CA ASP A 116 4.52 12.63 6.79
C ASP A 116 3.84 13.92 6.33
N LEU A 117 3.45 13.99 5.05
CA LEU A 117 2.68 15.10 4.50
C LEU A 117 1.18 14.99 4.77
N ALA A 118 0.69 13.82 5.21
CA ALA A 118 -0.68 13.69 5.66
C ALA A 118 -0.89 14.54 6.94
N PRO A 119 -2.09 15.11 7.14
CA PRO A 119 -2.34 15.98 8.29
C PRO A 119 -1.98 15.32 9.64
N PRO A 120 -1.13 15.94 10.49
CA PRO A 120 -0.63 15.31 11.72
C PRO A 120 -1.70 14.91 12.73
N ARG A 121 -2.86 15.58 12.71
CA ARG A 121 -4.02 15.27 13.57
C ARG A 121 -4.73 13.97 13.20
N TYR A 122 -4.46 13.39 12.04
CA TYR A 122 -5.00 12.09 11.66
C TYR A 122 -4.25 10.98 12.38
N GLY A 123 -4.97 9.95 12.80
CA GLY A 123 -4.35 8.71 13.27
C GLY A 123 -3.58 8.00 12.16
N ALA A 124 -2.67 7.07 12.53
CA ALA A 124 -1.79 6.36 11.61
C ALA A 124 -2.54 5.75 10.41
N ARG A 125 -3.74 5.19 10.64
CA ARG A 125 -4.56 4.60 9.58
C ARG A 125 -5.02 5.60 8.53
N ASP A 126 -5.53 6.76 8.96
CA ASP A 126 -5.96 7.78 8.01
C ASP A 126 -4.75 8.45 7.33
N ARG A 127 -3.61 8.60 8.04
CA ARG A 127 -2.37 9.09 7.41
C ARG A 127 -1.86 8.15 6.33
N MET A 128 -1.86 6.84 6.58
CA MET A 128 -1.51 5.84 5.58
C MET A 128 -2.55 5.79 4.44
N TRP A 129 -3.83 5.98 4.73
CA TRP A 129 -4.86 6.10 3.69
C TRP A 129 -4.55 7.26 2.72
N VAL A 130 -4.19 8.43 3.26
CA VAL A 130 -3.75 9.58 2.45
C VAL A 130 -2.51 9.25 1.64
N ALA A 131 -1.51 8.61 2.26
CA ALA A 131 -0.28 8.21 1.57
C ALA A 131 -0.57 7.30 0.37
N LEU A 132 -1.39 6.25 0.56
CA LEU A 132 -1.77 5.31 -0.50
C LEU A 132 -2.59 5.97 -1.62
N ARG A 133 -3.52 6.88 -1.28
CA ARG A 133 -4.25 7.66 -2.30
C ARG A 133 -3.30 8.57 -3.09
N ALA A 134 -2.31 9.15 -2.42
CA ALA A 134 -1.32 10.02 -3.03
C ALA A 134 -0.29 9.24 -3.87
N TYR A 135 0.07 8.02 -3.48
CA TYR A 135 0.96 7.14 -4.24
C TYR A 135 0.31 6.75 -5.57
N ASN A 136 -0.92 6.24 -5.53
CA ASN A 136 -1.65 5.80 -6.72
C ASN A 136 -2.09 6.98 -7.61
N GLY A 137 -2.51 8.10 -7.00
CA GLY A 137 -3.23 9.15 -7.72
C GLY A 137 -2.63 10.54 -7.62
N GLY A 138 -1.45 10.71 -7.01
CA GLY A 138 -0.77 12.00 -6.83
C GLY A 138 -1.28 12.82 -5.62
N LEU A 139 -0.34 13.30 -4.80
CA LEU A 139 -0.62 14.13 -3.62
C LEU A 139 -1.35 15.44 -3.96
N GLY A 140 -0.98 16.09 -5.07
CA GLY A 140 -1.60 17.36 -5.48
C GLY A 140 -3.10 17.23 -5.78
N HIS A 141 -3.56 16.06 -6.24
CA HIS A 141 -4.98 15.77 -6.42
C HIS A 141 -5.69 15.62 -5.07
N TRP A 142 -5.12 14.83 -4.15
CA TRP A 142 -5.70 14.68 -2.80
C TRP A 142 -5.78 16.03 -2.07
N GLN A 143 -4.75 16.87 -2.16
CA GLN A 143 -4.77 18.22 -1.59
C GLN A 143 -5.82 19.14 -2.24
N ALA A 144 -6.06 18.99 -3.55
CA ALA A 144 -7.11 19.74 -4.23
C ALA A 144 -8.51 19.30 -3.79
N GLU A 145 -8.74 18.00 -3.61
CA GLU A 145 -9.98 17.45 -3.05
C GLU A 145 -10.18 17.95 -1.61
N ALA A 146 -9.12 17.98 -0.78
CA ALA A 146 -9.20 18.51 0.58
C ALA A 146 -9.61 19.99 0.60
N ARG A 147 -9.04 20.82 -0.28
CA ARG A 147 -9.44 22.23 -0.44
C ARG A 147 -10.87 22.38 -0.94
N ALA A 148 -11.31 21.52 -1.85
CA ALA A 148 -12.66 21.56 -2.42
C ALA A 148 -13.76 21.29 -1.38
N THR A 149 -13.43 20.69 -0.22
CA THR A 149 -14.40 20.54 0.89
C THR A 149 -14.86 21.87 1.48
N GLY A 150 -14.08 22.95 1.34
CA GLY A 150 -14.34 24.24 1.99
C GLY A 150 -14.16 24.25 3.52
N LEU A 151 -13.75 23.13 4.10
CA LEU A 151 -13.55 22.99 5.54
C LEU A 151 -12.12 23.35 5.93
N ALA A 152 -11.94 23.99 7.09
CA ALA A 152 -10.60 24.27 7.62
C ALA A 152 -9.85 22.99 8.01
N LEU A 153 -10.56 22.00 8.56
CA LEU A 153 -10.00 20.74 9.05
C LEU A 153 -10.86 19.54 8.60
N PRO A 154 -11.05 19.30 7.29
CA PRO A 154 -11.92 18.21 6.79
C PRO A 154 -11.45 16.87 7.31
N THR A 155 -12.35 15.98 7.70
CA THR A 155 -12.02 14.58 8.01
C THR A 155 -11.63 13.83 6.74
N ARG A 156 -10.91 12.70 6.88
CA ARG A 156 -10.54 11.86 5.74
C ARG A 156 -11.75 11.42 4.89
N PRO A 157 -12.88 10.94 5.46
CA PRO A 157 -14.09 10.67 4.67
C PRO A 157 -14.63 11.87 3.89
N GLN A 158 -14.56 13.08 4.44
CA GLN A 158 -15.01 14.29 3.73
C GLN A 158 -14.11 14.60 2.52
N VAL A 159 -12.80 14.38 2.64
CA VAL A 159 -11.89 14.51 1.49
C VAL A 159 -12.14 13.41 0.44
N ASP A 160 -12.40 12.17 0.87
CA ASP A 160 -12.76 11.07 -0.04
C ASP A 160 -14.05 11.39 -0.83
N ALA A 161 -15.06 11.98 -0.17
CA ALA A 161 -16.31 12.39 -0.81
C ALA A 161 -16.14 13.53 -1.83
N ALA A 162 -15.06 14.30 -1.76
CA ALA A 162 -14.72 15.35 -2.73
C ALA A 162 -13.94 14.82 -3.96
N CYS A 163 -13.72 13.51 -4.06
CA CYS A 163 -13.12 12.94 -5.25
C CYS A 163 -14.00 13.23 -6.49
N GLY A 164 -13.37 13.68 -7.58
CA GLY A 164 -14.10 13.99 -8.82
C GLY A 164 -14.67 15.40 -8.87
N SER A 165 -14.66 16.14 -7.75
CA SER A 165 -15.12 17.53 -7.67
C SER A 165 -13.99 18.56 -7.71
N ALA A 166 -12.75 18.12 -7.97
CA ALA A 166 -11.55 18.96 -7.97
C ALA A 166 -10.68 18.67 -9.20
N ARG A 167 -9.35 18.57 -9.03
CA ARG A 167 -8.42 18.32 -10.15
C ARG A 167 -8.49 16.89 -10.70
N ARG A 168 -8.90 15.92 -9.88
CA ARG A 168 -9.02 14.52 -10.33
C ARG A 168 -10.35 14.35 -11.07
N ALA A 169 -10.30 13.77 -12.27
CA ALA A 169 -11.52 13.44 -13.00
C ALA A 169 -12.28 12.28 -12.33
N ALA A 170 -13.61 12.36 -12.32
CA ALA A 170 -14.49 11.37 -11.69
C ALA A 170 -14.23 9.90 -12.09
N PRO A 171 -13.89 9.56 -13.36
CA PRO A 171 -13.59 8.17 -13.73
C PRO A 171 -12.42 7.54 -12.96
N HIS A 172 -11.48 8.34 -12.44
CA HIS A 172 -10.33 7.84 -11.67
C HIS A 172 -10.62 7.67 -10.18
N CYS A 173 -11.80 8.07 -9.71
CA CYS A 173 -12.13 8.01 -8.29
C CYS A 173 -12.30 6.59 -7.76
N ALA A 174 -12.95 5.71 -8.54
CA ALA A 174 -13.17 4.33 -8.12
C ALA A 174 -11.85 3.60 -7.84
N GLU A 175 -10.87 3.74 -8.73
CA GLU A 175 -9.53 3.17 -8.55
C GLU A 175 -8.84 3.80 -7.34
N ASN A 176 -8.78 5.14 -7.28
CA ASN A 176 -8.02 5.83 -6.25
C ASN A 176 -8.57 5.65 -4.84
N LEU A 177 -9.90 5.61 -4.67
CA LEU A 177 -10.55 5.33 -3.39
C LEU A 177 -10.49 3.85 -3.03
N GLY A 178 -10.50 2.96 -4.03
CA GLY A 178 -10.39 1.51 -3.84
C GLY A 178 -8.98 1.07 -3.44
N TYR A 179 -7.95 1.80 -3.84
CA TYR A 179 -6.55 1.43 -3.65
C TYR A 179 -6.16 1.25 -2.17
N PRO A 180 -6.40 2.22 -1.25
CA PRO A 180 -6.15 2.01 0.18
C PRO A 180 -7.00 0.90 0.80
N ARG A 181 -8.27 0.75 0.38
CA ARG A 181 -9.16 -0.31 0.87
C ARG A 181 -8.55 -1.68 0.55
N ARG A 182 -8.12 -1.88 -0.69
CA ARG A 182 -7.51 -3.15 -1.12
C ARG A 182 -6.23 -3.47 -0.36
N ILE A 183 -5.35 -2.49 -0.18
CA ILE A 183 -4.08 -2.70 0.52
C ILE A 183 -4.30 -2.92 2.02
N LEU A 184 -4.97 -2.00 2.70
CA LEU A 184 -5.09 -2.02 4.17
C LEU A 184 -6.03 -3.11 4.68
N ILE A 185 -7.07 -3.47 3.93
CA ILE A 185 -8.13 -4.36 4.42
C ILE A 185 -8.03 -5.75 3.78
N GLU A 186 -7.74 -5.85 2.47
CA GLU A 186 -7.77 -7.14 1.77
C GLU A 186 -6.42 -7.85 1.71
N LEU A 187 -5.33 -7.09 1.54
CA LEU A 187 -4.00 -7.63 1.29
C LEU A 187 -3.11 -7.64 2.54
N ALA A 188 -3.09 -6.57 3.34
CA ALA A 188 -2.22 -6.47 4.53
C ALA A 188 -2.39 -7.64 5.52
N PRO A 189 -3.61 -8.17 5.79
CA PRO A 189 -3.75 -9.34 6.66
C PRO A 189 -2.98 -10.58 6.20
N ARG A 190 -2.68 -10.71 4.89
CA ARG A 190 -1.90 -11.82 4.34
C ARG A 190 -0.43 -11.75 4.73
N TYR A 191 0.06 -10.56 5.08
CA TYR A 191 1.45 -10.29 5.44
C TYR A 191 1.62 -10.05 6.95
N ALA A 192 0.62 -10.36 7.78
CA ALA A 192 0.70 -10.15 9.23
C ALA A 192 1.91 -10.86 9.89
N SER A 193 2.39 -11.98 9.32
CA SER A 193 3.59 -12.69 9.79
C SER A 193 4.91 -12.03 9.37
N TRP A 194 4.87 -10.91 8.64
CA TRP A 194 6.06 -10.17 8.22
C TRP A 194 6.34 -8.99 9.13
N GLY A 195 5.35 -8.47 9.85
CA GLY A 195 5.50 -7.34 10.76
C GLY A 195 4.16 -6.64 11.00
N PRO A 196 4.16 -5.53 11.74
CA PRO A 196 2.93 -4.82 12.06
C PRO A 196 2.30 -4.19 10.81
N ALA A 197 0.99 -3.92 10.89
CA ALA A 197 0.25 -3.26 9.82
C ALA A 197 0.30 -1.74 9.95
N LEU A 198 -0.01 -1.20 11.12
CA LEU A 198 -0.03 0.23 11.46
C LEU A 198 0.13 0.43 12.96
#